data_AF-A0A452RRG6-F1
#
_entry.id   AF-A0A452RRG6-F1
#
_cell.length_a   1.000
_cell.length_b   1.000
_cell.length_c   1.000
_cell.angle_alpha   90.00
_cell.angle_beta   90.00
_cell.angle_gamma   90.00
#
_symmetry.space_group_name_H-M   'P 1'
#
loop_
_entity.id
_entity.type
_entity.pdbx_description
1 polymer ?
#
loop_
_entity_poly.entity_id
_entity_poly.type
_entity_poly.pdbx_seq_one_letter_code
_entity_poly.pdbx_strand_id
1 'polypeptide(L)'
;MTEVGRLPPPLPPRLDWFVQTQVAQLTQEGVPAWFHGAISREDAENLLQLRPPGSFLIRVSHSHVGYTLSYNVATEPKAAAATSW
;
A
#
# COMPACT_ATOMS: atom_id res chain seq x y z
N MET A 1 31.79 -13.04 -24.13
CA MET A 1 31.37 -11.66 -23.81
C MET A 1 30.20 -11.78 -22.86
N THR A 2 30.41 -11.40 -21.61
CA THR A 2 29.57 -11.71 -20.44
C THR A 2 28.22 -11.02 -20.51
N GLU A 3 27.16 -11.82 -20.36
CA GLU A 3 25.79 -11.39 -20.10
C GLU A 3 25.78 -10.60 -18.78
N VAL A 4 25.69 -9.28 -18.87
CA VAL A 4 25.49 -8.40 -17.71
C VAL A 4 24.07 -8.68 -17.24
N GLY A 5 23.94 -9.58 -16.26
CA GLY A 5 22.67 -9.92 -15.63
C GLY A 5 21.92 -8.65 -15.31
N ARG A 6 20.71 -8.50 -15.86
CA ARG A 6 19.85 -7.33 -15.72
C ARG A 6 19.69 -7.01 -14.24
N LEU A 7 20.48 -6.07 -13.73
CA LEU A 7 20.29 -5.52 -12.40
C LEU A 7 18.87 -4.93 -12.36
N PRO A 8 18.07 -5.20 -11.31
CA PRO A 8 16.79 -4.56 -11.18
C PRO A 8 17.00 -3.04 -11.25
N PRO A 9 16.10 -2.28 -11.90
CA PRO A 9 16.21 -0.84 -11.93
C PRO A 9 16.34 -0.32 -10.48
N PRO A 10 17.14 0.73 -10.25
CA PRO A 10 17.21 1.34 -8.93
C PRO A 10 15.79 1.64 -8.47
N LEU A 11 15.50 1.30 -7.21
CA LEU A 11 14.18 1.55 -6.67
C LEU A 11 13.90 3.06 -6.79
N PRO A 12 12.63 3.47 -6.85
CA PRO A 12 12.32 4.88 -6.72
C PRO A 12 13.02 5.41 -5.46
N PRO A 13 13.63 6.61 -5.48
CA PRO A 13 14.38 7.15 -4.31
C PRO A 13 13.58 7.13 -3.01
N ARG A 14 12.25 7.14 -3.13
CA ARG A 14 11.30 7.08 -2.02
C ARG A 14 11.13 5.69 -1.44
N LEU A 15 11.40 4.63 -2.19
CA LEU A 15 11.42 3.27 -1.68
C LEU A 15 12.80 2.92 -1.10
N ASP A 16 13.86 3.57 -1.60
CA ASP A 16 15.21 3.47 -1.01
C ASP A 16 15.23 3.90 0.46
N TRP A 17 14.52 4.98 0.83
CA TRP A 17 14.36 5.40 2.24
C TRP A 17 13.88 4.24 3.13
N PHE A 18 12.90 3.49 2.64
CA PHE A 18 12.23 2.46 3.41
C PHE A 18 13.16 1.26 3.60
N VAL A 19 13.81 0.86 2.51
CA VAL A 19 14.80 -0.24 2.51
C VAL A 19 15.99 0.10 3.40
N GLN A 20 16.50 1.33 3.34
CA GLN A 20 17.69 1.73 4.06
C GLN A 20 17.44 1.99 5.56
N THR A 21 16.25 2.45 5.94
CA THR A 21 16.01 2.91 7.33
C THR A 21 14.99 2.08 8.11
N GLN A 22 14.00 1.46 7.46
CA GLN A 22 12.85 0.86 8.14
C GLN A 22 12.82 -0.67 8.06
N VAL A 23 13.28 -1.27 6.95
CA VAL A 23 13.18 -2.73 6.71
C VAL A 23 13.87 -3.56 7.80
N ALA A 24 15.06 -3.15 8.25
CA ALA A 24 15.79 -3.88 9.28
C ALA A 24 14.98 -3.94 10.59
N GLN A 25 14.39 -2.84 11.02
CA GLN A 25 13.60 -2.80 12.24
C GLN A 25 12.31 -3.62 12.11
N LEU A 26 11.56 -3.45 11.00
CA LEU A 26 10.32 -4.20 10.75
C LEU A 26 10.53 -5.72 10.65
N THR A 27 11.67 -6.16 10.12
CA THR A 27 11.99 -7.59 10.03
C THR A 27 12.46 -8.17 11.36
N GLN A 28 13.09 -7.37 12.22
CA GLN A 28 13.48 -7.76 13.57
C GLN A 28 12.28 -7.85 14.52
N GLU A 29 11.40 -6.85 14.50
CA GLU A 29 10.23 -6.77 15.40
C GLU A 29 9.03 -7.59 14.89
N GLY A 30 9.08 -8.02 13.63
CA GLY A 30 8.00 -8.72 12.95
C GLY A 30 7.10 -7.75 12.18
N VAL A 31 6.76 -8.13 10.95
CA VAL A 31 5.94 -7.28 10.08
C VAL A 31 4.49 -7.29 10.58
N PRO A 32 3.92 -6.13 10.96
CA PRO A 32 2.53 -6.08 11.42
C PRO A 32 1.56 -6.48 10.31
N ALA A 33 0.49 -7.20 10.66
CA ALA A 33 -0.50 -7.67 9.68
C ALA A 33 -1.25 -6.54 8.94
N TRP A 34 -1.28 -5.34 9.51
CA TRP A 34 -1.86 -4.13 8.90
C TRP A 34 -0.87 -3.37 8.00
N PHE A 35 0.40 -3.81 7.92
CA PHE A 35 1.40 -3.21 7.04
C PHE A 35 1.53 -4.00 5.74
N HIS A 36 1.36 -3.31 4.61
CA HIS A 36 1.30 -3.95 3.30
C HIS A 36 2.48 -3.57 2.38
N GLY A 37 3.50 -2.87 2.89
CA GLY A 37 4.66 -2.48 2.08
C GLY A 37 4.32 -1.44 1.01
N ALA A 38 5.01 -1.50 -0.13
CA ALA A 38 4.88 -0.54 -1.23
C ALA A 38 3.80 -0.95 -2.25
N ILE A 39 2.54 -1.00 -1.79
CA ILE A 39 1.39 -1.21 -2.67
C ILE A 39 0.86 0.11 -3.23
N SER A 40 0.25 0.06 -4.40
CA SER A 40 -0.39 1.22 -5.01
C SER A 40 -1.62 1.68 -4.23
N ARG A 41 -2.12 2.88 -4.54
CA ARG A 41 -3.39 3.35 -3.98
C ARG A 41 -4.54 2.44 -4.39
N GLU A 42 -4.59 2.06 -5.66
CA GLU A 42 -5.63 1.21 -6.23
C GLU A 42 -5.64 -0.19 -5.57
N ASP A 43 -4.46 -0.79 -5.36
CA ASP A 43 -4.36 -2.07 -4.64
C ASP A 43 -4.87 -1.96 -3.21
N ALA A 44 -4.54 -0.86 -2.52
CA ALA A 44 -5.01 -0.61 -1.16
C ALA A 44 -6.53 -0.44 -1.10
N GLU A 45 -7.10 0.30 -2.06
CA GLU A 45 -8.56 0.46 -2.21
C GLU A 45 -9.21 -0.89 -2.49
N ASN A 46 -8.61 -1.70 -3.38
CA ASN A 46 -9.11 -3.02 -3.72
C ASN A 46 -9.07 -4.02 -2.56
N LEU A 47 -8.07 -3.93 -1.68
CA LEU A 47 -8.00 -4.72 -0.46
C LEU A 47 -9.04 -4.29 0.58
N LEU A 48 -9.29 -2.98 0.68
CA LEU A 48 -10.19 -2.41 1.66
C LEU A 48 -11.67 -2.52 1.26
N GLN A 49 -12.01 -2.48 -0.02
CA GLN A 49 -13.40 -2.57 -0.50
C GLN A 49 -14.10 -3.88 -0.06
N LEU A 50 -13.33 -4.95 0.10
CA LEU A 50 -13.82 -6.27 0.52
C LEU A 50 -13.89 -6.42 2.05
N ARG A 51 -13.55 -5.36 2.79
CA ARG A 51 -13.47 -5.36 4.26
C ARG A 51 -14.57 -4.49 4.85
N PRO A 52 -14.99 -4.76 6.09
CA PRO A 52 -15.99 -3.95 6.76
C PRO A 52 -15.50 -2.50 6.95
N PRO A 53 -16.42 -1.53 7.02
CA PRO A 53 -16.09 -0.15 7.41
C PRO A 53 -15.26 -0.09 8.70
N GLY A 54 -14.31 0.83 8.76
CA GLY A 54 -13.34 0.91 9.86
C GLY A 54 -12.06 0.12 9.64
N SER A 55 -12.00 -0.71 8.60
CA SER A 55 -10.77 -1.42 8.23
C SER A 55 -9.72 -0.44 7.69
N PHE A 56 -8.46 -0.70 8.01
CA PHE A 56 -7.35 0.14 7.57
C PHE A 56 -6.11 -0.69 7.23
N LEU A 57 -5.20 -0.06 6.49
CA LEU A 57 -3.85 -0.58 6.28
C LEU A 57 -2.85 0.58 6.13
N ILE A 58 -1.59 0.30 6.44
CA ILE A 58 -0.47 1.22 6.23
C ILE A 58 0.39 0.70 5.07
N ARG A 59 0.74 1.62 4.17
CA ARG A 59 1.61 1.36 3.02
C ARG A 59 2.72 2.41 2.92
N VAL A 60 3.78 2.10 2.19
CA VAL A 60 4.82 3.07 1.83
C VAL A 60 4.25 4.03 0.79
N SER A 61 4.49 5.33 0.97
CA SER A 61 4.00 6.31 0.00
C SER A 61 4.81 6.27 -1.29
N HIS A 62 4.11 6.30 -2.42
CA HIS A 62 4.74 6.39 -3.75
C HIS A 62 5.04 7.85 -4.13
N SER A 63 4.44 8.83 -3.45
CA SER A 63 4.54 10.26 -3.79
C SER A 63 5.46 11.07 -2.86
N HIS A 64 5.67 10.63 -1.63
CA HIS A 64 6.54 11.30 -0.64
C HIS A 64 7.29 10.28 0.22
N VAL A 65 8.33 10.72 0.92
CA VAL A 65 9.01 9.89 1.91
C VAL A 65 8.07 9.66 3.10
N GLY A 66 8.00 8.41 3.58
CA GLY A 66 7.14 8.04 4.71
C GLY A 66 6.00 7.09 4.34
N TYR A 67 5.01 7.03 5.23
CA TYR A 67 3.89 6.11 5.15
C TYR A 67 2.60 6.81 4.73
N THR A 68 1.66 6.03 4.21
CA THR A 68 0.29 6.45 3.96
C THR A 68 -0.67 5.49 4.63
N LEU A 69 -1.66 6.04 5.35
CA LEU A 69 -2.80 5.31 5.87
C LEU A 69 -3.88 5.24 4.80
N SER A 70 -4.32 4.03 4.45
CA SER A 70 -5.53 3.79 3.68
C SER A 70 -6.62 3.29 4.64
N TYR A 71 -7.80 3.91 4.59
CA TYR A 71 -8.89 3.66 5.53
C TYR A 71 -10.21 3.45 4.77
N ASN A 72 -10.93 2.38 5.09
CA ASN A 72 -12.28 2.14 4.58
C ASN A 72 -13.29 2.90 5.44
N VAL A 73 -13.87 3.94 4.87
CA VAL A 73 -14.99 4.67 5.48
C VAL A 73 -16.30 3.94 5.20
N ALA A 74 -17.25 4.01 6.14
CA ALA A 74 -18.61 3.57 5.85
C ALA A 74 -19.16 4.39 4.69
N THR A 75 -19.17 3.78 3.50
CA THR A 75 -19.92 4.32 2.38
C THR A 75 -21.36 3.96 2.64
N GLU A 76 -22.22 4.96 2.85
CA GLU A 76 -23.65 4.75 2.63
C GLU A 76 -23.81 4.08 1.26
N PRO A 77 -24.71 3.08 1.11
CA PRO A 77 -24.92 2.45 -0.18
C PRO A 77 -25.23 3.58 -1.16
N LYS A 78 -24.30 3.83 -2.10
CA LYS A 78 -24.49 4.79 -3.18
C LYS A 78 -25.81 4.39 -3.80
N ALA A 79 -26.85 5.19 -3.56
CA ALA A 79 -28.22 4.86 -3.89
C ALA A 79 -28.20 4.21 -5.27
N ALA A 80 -28.57 2.93 -5.33
CA ALA A 80 -28.74 2.27 -6.59
C ALA A 80 -29.67 3.20 -7.36
N ALA A 81 -29.13 3.86 -8.39
CA ALA A 81 -29.90 4.60 -9.37
C ALA A 81 -30.64 3.52 -10.16
N ALA A 82 -31.62 2.91 -9.50
CA ALA A 82 -32.47 1.85 -9.97
C ALA A 82 -33.87 2.29 -9.54
N THR A 83 -34.43 3.10 -10.44
CA THR A 83 -35.80 2.95 -10.91
C THR A 83 -36.90 3.11 -9.87
N SER A 84 -37.62 4.23 -9.95
CA SER A 84 -39.07 4.23 -9.72
C SER A 84 -39.73 5.41 -10.44
N TRP A 85 -40.40 5.02 -11.54
CA TRP A 85 -41.43 5.66 -12.39
C TRP A 85 -41.07 6.94 -13.14
#